data_AF-A0A9E1TUJ4-F1
#
_entry.id   AF-A0A9E1TUJ4-F1
#
_cell.length_a   1.000
_cell.length_b   1.000
_cell.length_c   1.000
_cell.angle_alpha   90.00
_cell.angle_beta   90.00
_cell.angle_gamma   90.00
#
_symmetry.space_group_name_H-M   'P 1'
#
loop_
_entity.id
_entity.type
_entity.pdbx_description
1 polymer ?
#
loop_
_entity_poly.entity_id
_entity_poly.type
_entity_poly.pdbx_seq_one_letter_code
_entity_poly.pdbx_strand_id
1 'polypeptide(L)'
;IFVAATGLLLAMSTALVFVTGKGEDALYITAGVLLISFYNRIRTQDNFQSVVIFYLPLMGISLIGFLVAFFYYGITGALSISIGLLVSLAASWVQVMRISLHENFNHNDLFHVIQMLGMYLMYRGGLEIPPF
;
A
#
# COMPACT_ATOMS: atom_id res chain seq x y z
N ILE A 1 -11.77 4.95 -3.67
CA ILE A 1 -10.85 5.43 -4.75
C ILE A 1 -9.42 5.59 -4.23
N PHE A 2 -9.18 6.45 -3.23
CA PHE A 2 -7.83 6.70 -2.69
C PHE A 2 -7.04 5.43 -2.32
N VAL A 3 -7.59 4.56 -1.47
CA VAL A 3 -6.92 3.32 -1.00
C VAL A 3 -6.51 2.38 -2.15
N ALA A 4 -7.36 2.23 -3.17
CA ALA A 4 -7.09 1.37 -4.31
C ALA A 4 -5.98 1.93 -5.20
N ALA A 5 -5.95 3.24 -5.40
CA ALA A 5 -4.87 3.91 -6.13
C ALA A 5 -3.53 3.76 -5.39
N THR A 6 -3.51 3.95 -4.07
CA THR A 6 -2.31 3.75 -3.25
C THR A 6 -1.79 2.31 -3.33
N GLY A 7 -2.68 1.32 -3.16
CA GLY A 7 -2.28 -0.09 -3.26
C GLY A 7 -1.68 -0.45 -4.62
N LEU A 8 -2.25 0.08 -5.71
CA LEU A 8 -1.73 -0.14 -7.05
C LEU A 8 -0.36 0.51 -7.27
N LEU A 9 -0.18 1.76 -6.83
CA LEU A 9 1.08 2.48 -6.96
C LEU A 9 2.20 1.82 -6.15
N LEU A 10 1.90 1.31 -4.96
CA LEU A 10 2.86 0.56 -4.15
C LEU A 10 3.23 -0.77 -4.79
N ALA A 11 2.26 -1.50 -5.34
CA ALA A 11 2.50 -2.76 -6.03
C ALA A 11 3.36 -2.56 -7.30
N MET A 12 3.07 -1.50 -8.06
CA MET A 12 3.87 -1.10 -9.21
C MET A 12 5.29 -0.70 -8.80
N SER A 13 5.44 0.12 -7.75
CA SER A 13 6.74 0.56 -7.24
C SER A 13 7.63 -0.62 -6.85
N THR A 14 7.09 -1.62 -6.16
CA THR A 14 7.90 -2.81 -5.86
C THR A 14 8.19 -3.65 -7.10
N ALA A 15 7.28 -3.72 -8.07
CA ALA A 15 7.47 -4.53 -9.28
C ALA A 15 8.59 -3.96 -10.16
N LEU A 16 8.75 -2.65 -10.22
CA LEU A 16 9.82 -1.97 -10.95
C LEU A 16 11.22 -2.31 -10.41
N VAL A 17 11.35 -2.78 -9.16
CA VAL A 17 12.63 -3.29 -8.64
C VAL A 17 13.09 -4.55 -9.40
N PHE A 18 12.16 -5.32 -9.97
CA PHE A 18 12.45 -6.63 -10.58
C PHE A 18 12.36 -6.63 -12.11
N VAL A 19 11.79 -5.58 -12.70
CA VAL A 19 11.43 -5.53 -14.13
C VAL A 19 12.07 -4.32 -14.76
N THR A 20 12.80 -4.51 -15.85
CA THR A 20 13.47 -3.42 -16.58
C THR A 20 13.07 -3.34 -18.06
N GLY A 21 13.15 -2.14 -18.64
CA GLY A 21 12.94 -1.89 -20.07
C GLY A 21 11.49 -2.13 -20.53
N LYS A 22 11.28 -2.98 -21.54
CA LYS A 22 9.93 -3.23 -22.11
C LYS A 22 8.91 -3.76 -21.09
N GLY A 23 9.38 -4.38 -20.01
CA GLY A 23 8.50 -4.82 -18.93
C GLY A 23 7.95 -3.67 -18.07
N GLU A 24 8.67 -2.56 -17.96
CA GLU A 24 8.23 -1.37 -17.22
C GLU A 24 7.04 -0.72 -17.93
N ASP A 25 7.13 -0.54 -19.25
CA ASP A 25 6.02 -0.02 -20.07
C ASP A 25 4.76 -0.88 -19.91
N ALA A 26 4.93 -2.20 -19.91
CA ALA A 26 3.83 -3.13 -19.70
C ALA A 26 3.22 -2.99 -18.29
N LEU A 27 4.03 -2.76 -17.25
CA LEU A 27 3.56 -2.50 -15.89
C LEU A 27 2.76 -1.19 -15.81
N TYR A 28 3.25 -0.10 -16.41
CA TYR A 28 2.54 1.17 -16.45
C TYR A 28 1.19 1.07 -17.16
N ILE A 29 1.16 0.40 -18.32
CA ILE A 29 -0.08 0.16 -19.07
C ILE A 29 -1.05 -0.69 -18.24
N THR A 30 -0.56 -1.77 -17.64
CA THR A 30 -1.39 -2.68 -16.82
C THR A 30 -1.96 -1.94 -15.61
N ALA A 31 -1.15 -1.15 -14.91
CA ALA A 31 -1.60 -0.32 -13.80
C ALA A 31 -2.67 0.69 -14.26
N GLY A 32 -2.43 1.39 -15.37
CA GLY A 32 -3.41 2.33 -15.93
C GLY A 32 -4.76 1.66 -16.25
N VAL A 33 -4.72 0.49 -16.90
CA VAL A 33 -5.93 -0.29 -17.21
C VAL A 33 -6.65 -0.74 -15.94
N LEU A 34 -5.93 -1.24 -14.94
CA LEU A 34 -6.50 -1.66 -13.66
C LEU A 34 -7.16 -0.48 -12.92
N LEU A 35 -6.53 0.69 -12.92
CA LEU A 35 -7.07 1.89 -12.28
C LEU A 35 -8.38 2.35 -12.96
N ILE A 36 -8.40 2.40 -14.30
CA ILE A 36 -9.59 2.77 -15.08
C ILE A 36 -10.72 1.75 -14.87
N SER A 37 -10.39 0.46 -14.91
CA SER A 37 -11.35 -0.62 -14.67
C SER A 37 -11.96 -0.54 -13.26
N PHE A 38 -11.12 -0.33 -12.24
CA PHE A 38 -11.57 -0.13 -10.87
C PHE A 38 -12.48 1.09 -10.72
N TYR A 39 -12.10 2.21 -11.33
CA TYR A 39 -12.89 3.44 -11.30
C TYR A 39 -14.27 3.27 -11.97
N ASN A 40 -14.34 2.56 -13.10
CA ASN A 40 -15.62 2.26 -13.74
C ASN A 40 -16.48 1.32 -12.90
N ARG A 41 -15.88 0.35 -12.20
CA ARG A 41 -16.58 -0.59 -11.31
C ARG A 41 -17.18 0.09 -10.08
N ILE A 42 -16.46 1.03 -9.45
CA ILE A 42 -16.96 1.69 -8.24
C ILE A 42 -18.14 2.63 -8.52
N ARG A 43 -18.27 3.14 -9.76
CA ARG A 43 -19.41 3.94 -10.20
C ARG A 43 -20.72 3.15 -10.24
N THR A 44 -20.66 1.84 -10.43
CA THR A 44 -21.84 0.97 -10.56
C THR A 44 -22.10 0.14 -9.32
N GLN A 45 -21.06 -0.16 -8.52
CA GLN A 45 -21.15 -0.94 -7.29
C GLN A 45 -20.31 -0.30 -6.18
N ASP A 46 -20.91 0.62 -5.41
CA ASP A 46 -20.25 1.29 -4.27
C ASP A 46 -20.25 0.43 -3.00
N ASN A 47 -19.86 -0.83 -3.13
CA ASN A 47 -19.77 -1.74 -2.00
C ASN A 47 -18.35 -1.69 -1.44
N PHE A 48 -18.23 -1.41 -0.14
CA PHE A 48 -16.96 -1.41 0.59
C PHE A 48 -16.14 -2.70 0.37
N GLN A 49 -16.82 -3.85 0.28
CA GLN A 49 -16.21 -5.14 -0.01
C GLN A 49 -15.44 -5.17 -1.35
N SER A 50 -15.97 -4.53 -2.39
CA SER A 50 -15.31 -4.47 -3.72
C SER A 50 -13.98 -3.72 -3.65
N VAL A 51 -13.90 -2.69 -2.80
CA VAL A 51 -12.66 -1.94 -2.57
C VAL A 51 -11.66 -2.83 -1.85
N VAL A 52 -12.09 -3.52 -0.80
CA VAL A 52 -11.25 -4.43 0.01
C VAL A 52 -10.67 -5.57 -0.83
N ILE A 53 -11.50 -6.24 -1.62
CA ILE A 53 -11.07 -7.34 -2.51
C ILE A 53 -10.04 -6.86 -3.54
N PHE A 54 -10.12 -5.61 -3.99
CA PHE A 54 -9.19 -5.06 -4.96
C PHE A 54 -7.83 -4.68 -4.35
N TYR A 55 -7.82 -3.95 -3.22
CA TYR A 55 -6.57 -3.44 -2.68
C TYR A 55 -5.78 -4.47 -1.86
N LEU A 56 -6.44 -5.43 -1.19
CA LEU A 56 -5.75 -6.40 -0.33
C LEU A 56 -4.70 -7.24 -1.07
N PRO A 57 -4.97 -7.80 -2.26
CA PRO A 57 -3.96 -8.51 -3.04
C PRO A 57 -2.79 -7.60 -3.42
N LEU A 58 -3.06 -6.35 -3.80
CA LEU A 58 -2.01 -5.39 -4.17
C LEU A 58 -1.12 -5.03 -2.97
N MET A 59 -1.70 -4.90 -1.77
CA MET A 59 -0.92 -4.73 -0.54
C MET A 59 -0.09 -5.98 -0.21
N GLY A 60 -0.63 -7.18 -0.39
CA GLY A 60 0.11 -8.43 -0.21
C GLY A 60 1.31 -8.53 -1.15
N ILE A 61 1.10 -8.26 -2.44
CA ILE A 61 2.17 -8.20 -3.44
C ILE A 61 3.21 -7.15 -3.06
N SER A 62 2.78 -5.96 -2.64
CA SER A 62 3.68 -4.88 -2.19
C SER A 62 4.55 -5.32 -1.02
N LEU A 63 3.95 -5.90 0.02
CA LEU A 63 4.66 -6.36 1.21
C LEU A 63 5.67 -7.45 0.87
N ILE A 64 5.26 -8.47 0.11
CA ILE A 64 6.15 -9.55 -0.31
C ILE A 64 7.28 -9.00 -1.18
N GLY A 65 6.95 -8.14 -2.15
CA GLY A 65 7.92 -7.56 -3.07
C GLY A 65 8.99 -6.74 -2.35
N PHE A 66 8.60 -5.88 -1.40
CA PHE A 66 9.57 -5.10 -0.63
C PHE A 66 10.38 -5.97 0.36
N LEU A 67 9.81 -7.01 0.94
CA LEU A 67 10.58 -7.97 1.75
C LEU A 67 11.61 -8.72 0.90
N VAL A 68 11.23 -9.19 -0.29
CA VAL A 68 12.15 -9.81 -1.25
C VAL A 68 13.22 -8.80 -1.66
N ALA A 69 12.86 -7.54 -1.96
CA ALA A 69 13.81 -6.49 -2.29
C ALA A 69 14.85 -6.28 -1.18
N PHE A 70 14.43 -6.30 0.08
CA PHE A 70 15.33 -6.22 1.22
C PHE A 70 16.24 -7.46 1.35
N PHE A 71 15.68 -8.67 1.34
CA PHE A 71 16.46 -9.88 1.59
C PHE A 71 17.42 -10.25 0.45
N TYR A 72 17.06 -9.96 -0.81
CA TYR A 72 17.86 -10.34 -1.98
C TYR A 72 18.77 -9.23 -2.50
N TYR A 73 18.35 -7.96 -2.38
CA TYR A 73 19.13 -6.82 -2.90
C TYR A 73 19.69 -5.92 -1.80
N GLY A 74 19.39 -6.18 -0.52
CA GLY A 74 19.94 -5.43 0.62
C GLY A 74 19.42 -4.00 0.73
N ILE A 75 18.31 -3.66 0.07
CA ILE A 75 17.75 -2.30 0.04
C ILE A 75 17.09 -2.00 1.39
N THR A 76 17.75 -1.23 2.25
CA THR A 76 17.27 -0.90 3.60
C THR A 76 15.95 -0.14 3.60
N GLY A 77 15.75 0.74 2.61
CA GLY A 77 14.51 1.47 2.40
C GLY A 77 13.30 0.54 2.20
N ALA A 78 13.49 -0.61 1.56
CA ALA A 78 12.43 -1.60 1.34
C ALA A 78 11.96 -2.24 2.66
N LEU A 79 12.85 -2.44 3.63
CA LEU A 79 12.47 -2.87 4.97
C LEU A 79 11.63 -1.80 5.68
N SER A 80 12.03 -0.53 5.59
CA SER A 80 11.27 0.59 6.19
C SER A 80 9.85 0.67 5.62
N ILE A 81 9.70 0.51 4.29
CA ILE A 81 8.38 0.45 3.64
C ILE A 81 7.58 -0.78 4.11
N SER A 82 8.22 -1.95 4.20
CA SER A 82 7.56 -3.17 4.68
C SER A 82 7.03 -3.03 6.11
N ILE A 83 7.82 -2.43 7.02
CA ILE A 83 7.39 -2.13 8.38
C ILE A 83 6.23 -1.12 8.36
N GLY A 84 6.33 -0.06 7.56
CA GLY A 84 5.25 0.92 7.39
C GLY A 84 3.93 0.28 6.92
N LEU A 85 4.00 -0.70 6.02
CA LEU A 85 2.85 -1.47 5.55
C LEU A 85 2.24 -2.31 6.68
N LEU A 86 3.06 -2.99 7.47
CA LEU A 86 2.59 -3.75 8.63
C LEU A 86 1.95 -2.85 9.69
N VAL A 87 2.52 -1.68 9.95
CA VAL A 87 1.94 -0.68 10.87
C VAL A 87 0.59 -0.19 10.35
N SER A 88 0.44 0.02 9.05
CA SER A 88 -0.83 0.44 8.43
C SER A 88 -1.91 -0.66 8.48
N LEU A 89 -1.50 -1.92 8.36
CA LEU A 89 -2.39 -3.07 8.57
C LEU A 89 -2.84 -3.17 10.03
N ALA A 90 -1.92 -2.96 10.99
CA ALA A 90 -2.26 -2.92 12.40
C ALA A 90 -3.21 -1.76 12.74
N ALA A 91 -3.03 -0.58 12.13
CA ALA A 91 -3.99 0.52 12.24
C ALA A 91 -5.38 0.07 11.77
N SER A 92 -5.47 -0.53 10.60
CA SER A 92 -6.74 -1.02 10.04
C SER A 92 -7.42 -2.05 10.96
N TRP A 93 -6.63 -2.90 11.64
CA TRP A 93 -7.14 -3.82 12.66
C TRP A 93 -7.73 -3.10 13.87
N VAL A 94 -7.04 -2.08 14.39
CA VAL A 94 -7.52 -1.22 15.48
C VAL A 94 -8.86 -0.57 15.12
N GLN A 95 -9.01 -0.07 13.88
CA GLN A 95 -10.25 0.51 13.38
C GLN A 95 -11.40 -0.51 13.36
N VAL A 96 -11.15 -1.72 12.85
CA VAL A 96 -12.17 -2.79 12.76
C VAL A 96 -12.60 -3.26 14.15
N MET A 97 -11.66 -3.41 15.08
CA MET A 97 -11.93 -3.79 16.47
C MET A 97 -12.55 -2.66 17.30
N ARG A 98 -12.66 -1.44 16.74
CA ARG A 98 -13.17 -0.24 17.40
C ARG A 98 -12.49 0.08 18.73
N ILE A 99 -11.20 -0.23 18.84
CA ILE A 99 -10.41 0.01 20.05
C ILE A 99 -10.29 1.53 20.25
N SER A 100 -10.83 2.03 21.35
CA SER A 100 -10.86 3.47 21.67
C SER A 100 -10.16 3.70 23.00
N LEU A 101 -9.32 4.75 23.10
CA LEU A 101 -8.60 5.08 24.34
C LEU A 101 -9.41 6.03 25.23
N HIS A 102 -10.24 6.89 24.63
CA HIS A 102 -11.06 7.87 25.33
C HIS A 102 -12.30 8.24 24.49
N GLU A 103 -13.33 8.84 25.08
CA GLU A 103 -14.53 9.28 24.33
C GLU A 103 -14.19 10.32 23.24
N ASN A 104 -13.32 11.29 23.58
CA ASN A 104 -12.80 12.29 22.66
C ASN A 104 -11.63 11.80 21.79
N PHE A 105 -11.12 10.59 22.04
CA PHE A 105 -10.03 9.98 21.25
C PHE A 105 -10.41 8.54 20.93
N ASN A 106 -11.26 8.43 19.90
CA ASN A 106 -11.89 7.18 19.53
C ASN A 106 -10.99 6.35 18.59
N HIS A 107 -11.48 5.18 18.20
CA HIS A 107 -10.81 4.27 17.29
C HIS A 107 -10.37 4.91 15.96
N ASN A 108 -11.13 5.87 15.43
CA ASN A 108 -10.77 6.58 14.20
C ASN A 108 -9.55 7.50 14.42
N ASP A 109 -9.50 8.19 15.55
CA ASP A 109 -8.38 9.05 15.89
C ASP A 109 -7.11 8.21 16.12
N LEU A 110 -7.25 7.10 16.86
CA LEU A 110 -6.17 6.15 17.08
C LEU A 110 -5.69 5.51 15.77
N PHE A 111 -6.62 5.13 14.89
CA PHE A 111 -6.30 4.64 13.54
C PHE A 111 -5.43 5.64 12.79
N HIS A 112 -5.84 6.91 12.74
CA HIS A 112 -5.09 7.93 12.02
C HIS A 112 -3.69 8.16 12.62
N VAL A 113 -3.53 8.12 13.95
CA VAL A 113 -2.22 8.25 14.59
C VAL A 113 -1.27 7.11 14.21
N ILE A 114 -1.74 5.86 14.29
CA ILE A 114 -0.92 4.70 13.90
C ILE A 114 -0.63 4.75 12.39
N GLN A 115 -1.61 5.15 11.58
CA GLN A 115 -1.45 5.28 10.14
C GLN A 115 -0.41 6.36 9.78
N MET A 116 -0.36 7.48 10.49
CA MET A 116 0.68 8.51 10.28
C MET A 116 2.09 7.95 10.51
N LEU A 117 2.28 7.11 11.54
CA LEU A 117 3.54 6.42 11.76
C LEU A 117 3.89 5.49 10.59
N GLY A 118 2.91 4.70 10.12
CA GLY A 118 3.09 3.83 8.95
C GLY A 118 3.51 4.61 7.70
N MET A 119 2.83 5.72 7.41
CA MET A 119 3.13 6.60 6.28
C MET A 119 4.52 7.23 6.39
N TYR A 120 4.92 7.66 7.59
CA TYR A 120 6.26 8.21 7.83
C TYR A 120 7.37 7.19 7.52
N LEU A 121 7.19 5.93 7.95
CA LEU A 121 8.15 4.86 7.67
C LEU A 121 8.25 4.53 6.17
N MET A 122 7.11 4.51 5.47
CA MET A 122 7.10 4.33 4.01
C MET A 122 7.78 5.49 3.29
N TYR A 123 7.51 6.73 3.71
CA TYR A 123 8.14 7.92 3.14
C TYR A 123 9.66 7.90 3.33
N ARG A 124 10.13 7.64 4.56
CA ARG A 124 11.56 7.50 4.85
C ARG A 124 12.19 6.39 4.00
N GLY A 125 11.54 5.24 3.92
CA GLY A 125 12.03 4.13 3.11
C GLY A 125 12.14 4.48 1.62
N GLY A 126 11.16 5.21 1.09
CA GLY A 126 11.19 5.71 -0.29
C GLY A 126 12.34 6.68 -0.57
N LEU A 127 12.77 7.48 0.41
CA LEU A 127 13.95 8.35 0.28
C LEU A 127 15.27 7.58 0.22
N GLU A 128 15.32 6.38 0.81
CA GLU A 128 16.51 5.53 0.81
C GLU A 128 16.61 4.64 -0.45
N ILE A 129 15.53 4.50 -1.21
CA ILE A 129 15.53 3.74 -2.48
C ILE A 129 16.09 4.65 -3.57
N PRO A 130 17.23 4.29 -4.22
CA PRO A 130 17.77 5.08 -5.31
C PRO A 130 16.81 5.10 -6.50
N PRO A 131 16.77 6.20 -7.27
CA PRO A 131 15.98 6.25 -8.51
C PRO A 131 16.51 5.19 -9.49
N PHE A 132 15.57 4.44 -10.08
CA PHE A 132 15.81 3.41 -11.09
C PHE A 132 16.08 4.04 -12.46
#